data_AF-A0A914VS90-F1
#
_entry.id   AF-A0A914VS90-F1
#
_cell.length_a   1.000
_cell.length_b   1.000
_cell.length_c   1.000
_cell.angle_alpha   90.00
_cell.angle_beta   90.00
_cell.angle_gamma   90.00
#
_symmetry.space_group_name_H-M   'P 1'
#
loop_
_entity.id
_entity.type
_entity.pdbx_description
1 polymer ?
#
loop_
_entity_poly.entity_id
_entity_poly.type
_entity_poly.pdbx_seq_one_letter_code
_entity_poly.pdbx_strand_id
1 'polypeptide(L)'
;MNYFISLIVLIFVYNFEASLGDVRTLDYCPPSQDQKCFIAIYNQQLNWYDAEAYCEANYPGGRLASIHNAFEGATINSGLPNLVTNPWIGAFRVGSLPFQWSDGSPFDYNNWSQGQLINNCAQVCRISGTTADGPCQLGRWGTADCRNTKSQFICEYVNSTSTSPTPPPPSDHYCDSATGKCFKLVTDAMTWIDAERYCRNLPVSQNTTITTLASVISQSDSNIISQLLQYPALTKNIWIGGYSFAGAPFSWTDQNGFSYTNWAPGQPPSNTDGCVQACLKNESNCIQGKWTLSQCSVQQSFVCEYQQITAVDCLDIKQKYPGAQNGTYLLSPPHIQPFYAFCDMTTDGGGWTVFQRRLNGELSFYDKTWSEYKNGFQDNNDLSSNLWLGNDRIHALTAKDLNVEMRVDISFDRRPNADQPTGQWYQKYTSFFIDDESKNYMIHLFYSNGNAGNSNAGMNFDSGYTFSTIDADTTAANCSKGAANLGGWWFNSQNCGYAALNGKYIPPHYGVLEGLYWCSYYFSSASSTCLNPAQTSMMLRKLG
;
A
#
# COMPACT_ATOMS: atom_id res chain seq x y z
N MET A 1 58.96 40.40 12.53
CA MET A 1 59.66 40.31 13.83
C MET A 1 58.67 40.72 14.90
N ASN A 2 58.43 39.84 15.88
CA ASN A 2 57.69 40.01 17.15
C ASN A 2 56.15 39.94 17.10
N TYR A 3 55.51 38.81 17.47
CA TYR A 3 55.25 38.24 18.83
C TYR A 3 54.30 39.15 19.67
N PHE A 4 53.27 38.75 20.43
CA PHE A 4 52.45 37.54 20.70
C PHE A 4 51.59 37.92 21.97
N ILE A 5 50.41 37.30 22.19
CA ILE A 5 49.71 37.08 23.50
C ILE A 5 49.08 38.35 24.16
N SER A 6 47.91 38.40 24.84
CA SER A 6 47.00 37.44 25.48
C SER A 6 45.62 38.08 25.68
N LEU A 7 44.55 37.29 25.63
CA LEU A 7 43.67 37.07 26.80
C LEU A 7 42.74 35.88 26.54
N ILE A 8 43.13 34.75 27.12
CA ILE A 8 42.30 33.56 27.39
C ILE A 8 41.76 33.68 28.82
N VAL A 9 40.58 33.10 29.06
CA VAL A 9 40.01 32.50 30.31
C VAL A 9 38.48 32.70 30.25
N LEU A 10 37.57 31.72 30.38
CA LEU A 10 37.66 30.29 30.67
C LEU A 10 36.40 29.59 30.11
N ILE A 11 36.62 28.37 29.65
CA ILE A 11 35.66 27.33 29.25
C ILE A 11 34.89 26.78 30.48
N PHE A 12 33.60 26.50 30.32
CA PHE A 12 32.98 25.30 30.91
C PHE A 12 32.06 24.64 29.89
N VAL A 13 32.38 23.39 29.61
CA VAL A 13 31.73 22.44 28.70
C VAL A 13 30.51 21.85 29.38
N TYR A 14 29.39 21.75 28.64
CA TYR A 14 28.54 20.56 28.72
C TYR A 14 28.17 20.13 27.31
N ASN A 15 28.48 18.86 27.05
CA ASN A 15 28.41 18.15 25.78
C ASN A 15 26.97 18.04 25.25
N PHE A 16 26.81 18.32 23.96
CA PHE A 16 25.81 17.67 23.12
C PHE A 16 26.42 17.49 21.72
N GLU A 17 27.23 16.44 21.59
CA GLU A 17 27.63 15.91 20.28
C GLU A 17 26.42 15.15 19.71
N ALA A 18 25.64 15.83 18.86
CA ALA A 18 24.87 15.14 17.83
C ALA A 18 25.76 15.08 16.59
N SER A 19 26.14 13.87 16.19
CA SER A 19 26.97 13.60 15.02
C SER A 19 26.30 14.12 13.75
N LEU A 20 26.74 15.28 13.27
CA LEU A 20 26.56 15.68 11.88
C LEU A 20 27.47 14.77 11.05
N GLY A 21 26.85 13.91 10.22
CA GLY A 21 27.55 13.07 9.26
C GLY A 21 28.47 13.89 8.35
N ASP A 22 29.64 13.33 8.04
CA ASP A 22 30.68 13.94 7.22
C ASP A 22 30.17 14.22 5.80
N VAL A 23 30.17 15.49 5.37
CA VAL A 23 29.61 15.99 4.10
C VAL A 23 30.50 15.61 2.88
N ARG A 24 31.34 14.57 2.98
CA ARG A 24 32.33 14.22 1.94
C ARG A 24 32.19 12.83 1.32
N THR A 25 31.22 12.04 1.75
CA THR A 25 30.93 10.72 1.17
C THR A 25 29.46 10.66 0.83
N LEU A 26 29.10 10.18 -0.37
CA LEU A 26 27.72 9.77 -0.64
C LEU A 26 27.46 8.61 0.31
N ASP A 27 26.82 8.89 1.44
CA ASP A 27 26.22 7.94 2.37
C ASP A 27 24.82 8.51 2.60
N TYR A 28 23.86 8.01 1.81
CA TYR A 28 22.52 8.56 1.79
C TYR A 28 21.47 7.46 1.87
N CYS A 29 20.61 7.59 2.88
CA CYS A 29 19.40 6.80 3.05
C CYS A 29 18.18 7.72 2.84
N PRO A 30 17.33 7.51 1.82
CA PRO A 30 16.09 8.24 1.67
C PRO A 30 15.18 8.08 2.89
N PRO A 31 14.34 9.09 3.22
CA PRO A 31 13.34 8.98 4.29
C PRO A 31 12.10 8.11 3.95
N SER A 32 12.12 7.33 2.86
CA SER A 32 11.03 6.40 2.50
C SER A 32 11.06 5.11 3.32
N GLN A 33 9.90 4.47 3.51
CA GLN A 33 9.75 3.25 4.34
C GLN A 33 10.52 2.02 3.83
N ASP A 34 11.07 2.06 2.62
CA ASP A 34 12.03 1.07 2.10
C ASP A 34 13.45 1.65 2.25
N GLN A 35 14.14 1.29 3.33
CA GLN A 35 15.45 1.80 3.75
C GLN A 35 16.62 1.30 2.87
N LYS A 36 16.58 1.62 1.58
CA LYS A 36 17.65 1.41 0.59
C LYS A 36 18.64 2.57 0.65
N CYS A 37 19.86 2.32 1.11
CA CYS A 37 20.91 3.33 1.19
C CYS A 37 21.91 3.18 0.03
N PHE A 38 22.50 4.29 -0.42
CA PHE A 38 23.52 4.29 -1.46
C PHE A 38 24.85 4.82 -0.92
N ILE A 39 25.93 4.13 -1.30
CA ILE A 39 27.30 4.55 -0.99
C ILE A 39 28.21 4.50 -2.21
N ALA A 40 28.90 5.61 -2.48
CA ALA A 40 29.85 5.71 -3.58
C ALA A 40 31.26 5.32 -3.13
N ILE A 41 31.84 4.30 -3.75
CA ILE A 41 33.18 3.81 -3.44
C ILE A 41 34.20 4.55 -4.29
N TYR A 42 34.75 5.62 -3.74
CA TYR A 42 35.65 6.52 -4.46
C TYR A 42 37.12 6.06 -4.44
N ASN A 43 37.52 5.23 -3.48
CA ASN A 43 38.91 4.83 -3.26
C ASN A 43 39.31 3.53 -3.99
N GLN A 44 38.38 2.88 -4.70
CA GLN A 44 38.64 1.65 -5.45
C GLN A 44 38.17 1.77 -6.91
N GLN A 45 38.86 1.07 -7.81
CA GLN A 45 38.45 0.90 -9.19
C GLN A 45 38.51 -0.59 -9.55
N LEU A 46 37.35 -1.20 -9.68
CA LEU A 46 37.18 -2.64 -9.89
C LEU A 46 36.43 -2.91 -11.20
N ASN A 47 36.56 -4.13 -11.73
CA ASN A 47 35.66 -4.57 -12.78
C ASN A 47 34.27 -4.84 -12.20
N TRP A 48 33.26 -5.03 -13.05
CA TRP A 48 31.87 -5.10 -12.59
C TRP A 48 31.63 -6.26 -11.61
N TYR A 49 32.21 -7.44 -11.89
CA TYR A 49 32.06 -8.62 -11.03
C TYR A 49 32.73 -8.45 -9.67
N ASP A 50 33.94 -7.89 -9.65
CA ASP A 50 34.67 -7.63 -8.40
C ASP A 50 34.01 -6.51 -7.58
N ALA A 51 33.40 -5.52 -8.25
CA ALA A 51 32.64 -4.45 -7.61
C ALA A 51 31.35 -4.97 -6.94
N GLU A 52 30.62 -5.86 -7.62
CA GLU A 52 29.47 -6.56 -7.03
C GLU A 52 29.88 -7.34 -5.78
N ALA A 53 30.92 -8.17 -5.89
CA ALA A 53 31.45 -8.95 -4.77
C ALA A 53 31.96 -8.04 -3.62
N TYR A 54 32.50 -6.87 -3.94
CA TYR A 54 32.89 -5.89 -2.92
C TYR A 54 31.66 -5.39 -2.15
N CYS A 55 30.58 -5.02 -2.83
CA CYS A 55 29.36 -4.55 -2.17
C CYS A 55 28.76 -5.63 -1.27
N GLU A 56 28.69 -6.87 -1.76
CA GLU A 56 28.22 -8.03 -0.98
C GLU A 56 29.05 -8.30 0.27
N ALA A 57 30.38 -8.13 0.18
CA ALA A 57 31.30 -8.44 1.26
C ALA A 57 31.40 -7.34 2.32
N ASN A 58 31.19 -6.07 1.96
CA ASN A 58 31.47 -4.92 2.83
C ASN A 58 30.22 -4.26 3.41
N TYR A 59 29.04 -4.54 2.86
CA TYR A 59 27.79 -3.94 3.34
C TYR A 59 26.68 -4.98 3.58
N PRO A 60 25.87 -4.83 4.65
CA PRO A 60 24.75 -5.74 4.93
C PRO A 60 23.71 -5.73 3.80
N GLY A 61 23.50 -6.89 3.18
CA GLY A 61 22.63 -7.00 2.00
C GLY A 61 23.14 -6.24 0.78
N GLY A 62 24.44 -5.92 0.75
CA GLY A 62 25.03 -5.03 -0.24
C GLY A 62 25.05 -5.63 -1.65
N ARG A 63 24.75 -4.79 -2.63
CA ARG A 63 24.78 -5.09 -4.08
C ARG A 63 25.28 -3.85 -4.82
N LEU A 64 25.62 -3.95 -6.10
CA LEU A 64 25.70 -2.74 -6.92
C LEU A 64 24.30 -2.11 -7.08
N ALA A 65 24.25 -0.78 -7.04
CA ALA A 65 23.00 -0.04 -6.96
C ALA A 65 22.02 -0.34 -8.11
N SER A 66 20.78 -0.69 -7.78
CA SER A 66 19.62 -0.64 -8.68
C SER A 66 18.91 0.71 -8.59
N ILE A 67 18.20 1.12 -9.64
CA ILE A 67 17.55 2.44 -9.73
C ILE A 67 16.14 2.27 -10.31
N HIS A 68 15.12 2.59 -9.52
CA HIS A 68 13.70 2.34 -9.85
C HIS A 68 12.87 3.59 -10.13
N ASN A 69 13.43 4.77 -9.91
CA ASN A 69 12.72 6.02 -10.13
C ASN A 69 13.68 7.20 -10.30
N ALA A 70 13.13 8.33 -10.70
CA ALA A 70 13.89 9.57 -10.90
C ALA A 70 14.52 10.11 -9.60
N PHE A 71 13.93 9.82 -8.44
CA PHE A 71 14.45 10.27 -7.15
C PHE A 71 15.74 9.52 -6.76
N GLU A 72 15.77 8.20 -6.91
CA GLU A 72 16.98 7.37 -6.75
C GLU A 72 18.06 7.79 -7.76
N GLY A 73 17.67 8.02 -9.02
CA GLY A 73 18.59 8.53 -10.04
C GLY A 73 19.20 9.89 -9.66
N ALA A 74 18.39 10.83 -9.19
CA ALA A 74 18.88 12.14 -8.72
C ALA A 74 19.80 12.02 -7.50
N THR A 75 19.49 11.09 -6.59
CA THR A 75 20.28 10.79 -5.39
C THR A 75 21.68 10.30 -5.77
N ILE A 76 21.77 9.29 -6.65
CA ILE A 76 23.04 8.80 -7.17
C ILE A 76 23.81 9.91 -7.90
N ASN A 77 23.10 10.73 -8.69
CA ASN A 77 23.70 11.83 -9.42
C ASN A 77 24.32 12.90 -8.50
N SER A 78 23.78 13.10 -7.30
CA SER A 78 24.34 14.02 -6.31
C SER A 78 25.73 13.60 -5.80
N GLY A 79 26.04 12.29 -5.84
CA GLY A 79 27.34 11.75 -5.42
C GLY A 79 28.40 11.70 -6.53
N LEU A 80 28.01 11.90 -7.79
CA LEU A 80 28.94 11.87 -8.95
C LEU A 80 30.13 12.84 -8.85
N PRO A 81 30.01 14.06 -8.30
CA PRO A 81 31.14 14.97 -8.16
C PRO A 81 32.31 14.40 -7.34
N ASN A 82 32.04 13.43 -6.45
CA ASN A 82 33.05 12.79 -5.59
C ASN A 82 33.80 11.65 -6.29
N LEU A 83 33.39 11.28 -7.50
CA LEU A 83 34.00 10.24 -8.30
C LEU A 83 34.86 10.85 -9.40
N VAL A 84 35.78 10.08 -9.98
CA VAL A 84 36.66 10.48 -11.09
C VAL A 84 36.42 9.65 -12.36
N THR A 85 35.73 8.51 -12.23
CA THR A 85 35.30 7.62 -13.32
C THR A 85 33.78 7.55 -13.39
N ASN A 86 33.23 6.95 -14.46
CA ASN A 86 31.80 6.65 -14.57
C ASN A 86 31.49 5.44 -13.69
N PRO A 87 30.78 5.58 -12.55
CA PRO A 87 30.65 4.47 -11.63
C PRO A 87 29.81 3.32 -12.16
N TRP A 88 30.16 2.09 -11.81
CA TRP A 88 29.30 0.92 -12.00
C TRP A 88 28.02 1.01 -11.17
N ILE A 89 26.95 0.48 -11.75
CA ILE A 89 25.66 0.19 -11.11
C ILE A 89 25.26 -1.26 -11.44
N GLY A 90 24.24 -1.79 -10.78
CA GLY A 90 23.89 -3.22 -10.82
C GLY A 90 23.26 -3.70 -12.12
N ALA A 91 23.05 -2.83 -13.10
CA ALA A 91 22.42 -3.21 -14.36
C ALA A 91 23.40 -3.98 -15.25
N PHE A 92 23.02 -5.20 -15.63
CA PHE A 92 23.76 -6.06 -16.54
C PHE A 92 22.85 -6.86 -17.47
N ARG A 93 23.41 -7.45 -18.52
CA ARG A 93 22.71 -8.40 -19.40
C ARG A 93 23.62 -9.56 -19.82
N VAL A 94 23.03 -10.67 -20.21
CA VAL A 94 23.76 -11.82 -20.76
C VAL A 94 23.49 -11.94 -22.26
N GLY A 95 24.51 -11.68 -23.08
CA GLY A 95 24.37 -11.71 -24.53
C GLY A 95 23.43 -10.62 -25.04
N SER A 96 22.42 -11.01 -25.82
CA SER A 96 21.40 -10.11 -26.38
C SER A 96 20.13 -10.00 -25.53
N LEU A 97 20.12 -10.54 -24.31
CA LEU A 97 18.98 -10.42 -23.40
C LEU A 97 18.78 -8.97 -22.92
N PRO A 98 17.56 -8.61 -22.47
CA PRO A 98 17.32 -7.33 -21.80
C PRO A 98 18.23 -7.13 -20.58
N PHE A 99 18.46 -5.86 -20.22
CA PHE A 99 19.13 -5.54 -18.96
C PHE A 99 18.25 -5.91 -17.78
N GLN A 100 18.90 -6.34 -16.71
CA GLN A 100 18.31 -6.68 -15.42
C GLN A 100 19.24 -6.17 -14.30
N TRP A 101 18.70 -6.00 -13.11
CA TRP A 101 19.49 -5.63 -11.94
C TRP A 101 20.09 -6.86 -11.25
N SER A 102 21.28 -6.72 -10.68
CA SER A 102 21.99 -7.80 -9.95
C SER A 102 21.32 -8.18 -8.63
N ASP A 103 20.56 -7.27 -8.02
CA ASP A 103 19.75 -7.51 -6.84
C ASP A 103 18.46 -8.30 -7.12
N GLY A 104 18.10 -8.51 -8.39
CA GLY A 104 16.88 -9.20 -8.83
C GLY A 104 15.61 -8.35 -8.86
N SER A 105 15.75 -7.04 -8.60
CA SER A 105 14.65 -6.08 -8.67
C SER A 105 14.15 -5.86 -10.11
N PRO A 106 12.91 -5.39 -10.32
CA PRO A 106 12.38 -5.11 -11.65
C PRO A 106 13.20 -4.06 -12.40
N PHE A 107 13.41 -4.27 -13.70
CA PHE A 107 14.00 -3.25 -14.58
C PHE A 107 12.90 -2.29 -15.08
N ASP A 108 12.34 -1.49 -14.16
CA ASP A 108 11.14 -0.66 -14.32
C ASP A 108 11.41 0.82 -14.58
N TYR A 109 12.66 1.24 -14.47
CA TYR A 109 13.10 2.60 -14.74
C TYR A 109 14.20 2.61 -15.80
N ASN A 110 14.13 3.57 -16.71
CA ASN A 110 15.05 3.69 -17.83
C ASN A 110 15.62 5.11 -17.88
N ASN A 111 16.94 5.20 -17.78
CA ASN A 111 17.67 6.45 -17.92
C ASN A 111 18.91 6.31 -18.83
N TRP A 112 18.81 5.47 -19.87
CA TRP A 112 19.89 5.26 -20.82
C TRP A 112 20.24 6.54 -21.61
N SER A 113 21.52 6.71 -21.90
CA SER A 113 22.02 7.68 -22.87
C SER A 113 21.95 7.09 -24.28
N GLN A 114 21.76 7.95 -25.28
CA GLN A 114 21.49 7.52 -26.65
C GLN A 114 22.68 6.74 -27.24
N GLY A 115 22.43 5.55 -27.79
CA GLY A 115 23.44 4.75 -28.50
C GLY A 115 24.34 3.86 -27.63
N GLN A 116 24.17 3.85 -26.31
CA GLN A 116 25.07 3.21 -25.34
C GLN A 116 24.71 1.76 -24.95
N LEU A 117 24.12 0.95 -25.82
CA LEU A 117 23.73 -0.43 -25.49
C LEU A 117 24.65 -1.46 -26.15
N ILE A 118 25.95 -1.19 -26.18
CA ILE A 118 26.95 -2.02 -26.88
C ILE A 118 27.46 -3.12 -25.95
N ASN A 119 27.88 -2.75 -24.75
CA ASN A 119 28.39 -3.69 -23.76
C ASN A 119 27.31 -4.19 -22.80
N ASN A 120 27.69 -5.05 -21.87
CA ASN A 120 26.77 -5.83 -21.05
C ASN A 120 26.64 -5.36 -19.60
N CYS A 121 27.41 -4.36 -19.16
CA CYS A 121 27.38 -3.83 -17.79
C CYS A 121 27.25 -2.31 -17.81
N ALA A 122 26.43 -1.77 -16.91
CA ALA A 122 26.02 -0.36 -16.94
C ALA A 122 26.86 0.52 -16.01
N GLN A 123 27.11 1.76 -16.46
CA GLN A 123 27.73 2.82 -15.66
C GLN A 123 26.87 4.08 -15.68
N VAL A 124 26.99 4.92 -14.65
CA VAL A 124 26.41 6.27 -14.65
C VAL A 124 27.42 7.25 -15.24
N CYS A 125 27.00 8.04 -16.22
CA CYS A 125 27.82 9.07 -16.85
C CYS A 125 28.12 10.20 -15.85
N ARG A 126 29.39 10.32 -15.43
CA ARG A 126 29.84 11.38 -14.51
C ARG A 126 29.96 12.74 -15.18
N ILE A 127 30.27 12.77 -16.47
CA ILE A 127 30.41 14.00 -17.27
C ILE A 127 29.76 13.79 -18.63
N SER A 128 29.28 14.87 -19.23
CA SER A 128 28.81 14.83 -20.62
C SER A 128 30.02 14.74 -21.56
N GLY A 129 30.02 13.75 -22.46
CA GLY A 129 31.13 13.51 -23.38
C GLY A 129 30.85 12.35 -24.34
N THR A 130 31.90 11.87 -25.00
CA THR A 130 31.83 10.67 -25.85
C THR A 130 32.68 9.57 -25.21
N THR A 131 32.09 8.42 -24.96
CA THR A 131 32.74 7.18 -24.53
C THR A 131 32.96 6.25 -25.73
N ALA A 132 33.66 5.13 -25.52
CA ALA A 132 33.79 4.09 -26.55
C ALA A 132 32.43 3.57 -27.04
N ASP A 133 31.40 3.66 -26.19
CA ASP A 133 30.05 3.17 -26.45
C ASP A 133 29.08 4.25 -26.97
N GLY A 134 29.57 5.47 -27.26
CA GLY A 134 28.79 6.57 -27.85
C GLY A 134 28.74 7.85 -27.01
N PRO A 135 27.71 8.72 -27.15
CA PRO A 135 27.54 9.90 -26.30
C PRO A 135 27.05 9.52 -24.90
N CYS A 136 27.72 10.04 -23.87
CA CYS A 136 27.39 9.86 -22.46
C CYS A 136 26.91 11.21 -21.93
N GLN A 137 25.67 11.33 -21.48
CA GLN A 137 25.14 12.56 -20.88
C GLN A 137 25.18 12.48 -19.36
N LEU A 138 25.63 13.54 -18.68
CA LEU A 138 25.68 13.60 -17.21
C LEU A 138 24.42 13.03 -16.55
N GLY A 139 24.61 12.06 -15.66
CA GLY A 139 23.55 11.43 -14.87
C GLY A 139 22.69 10.41 -15.62
N ARG A 140 22.93 10.18 -16.92
CA ARG A 140 22.35 9.05 -17.69
C ARG A 140 23.22 7.80 -17.62
N TRP A 141 22.70 6.68 -18.10
CA TRP A 141 23.41 5.41 -18.10
C TRP A 141 24.13 5.16 -19.43
N GLY A 142 25.35 4.66 -19.36
CA GLY A 142 26.08 4.08 -20.48
C GLY A 142 26.47 2.64 -20.20
N THR A 143 27.10 1.95 -21.16
CA THR A 143 27.65 0.61 -20.94
C THR A 143 29.18 0.62 -20.99
N ALA A 144 29.80 -0.42 -20.42
CA ALA A 144 31.22 -0.72 -20.59
C ALA A 144 31.50 -2.22 -20.43
N ASP A 145 32.66 -2.67 -20.91
CA ASP A 145 33.09 -4.07 -20.81
C ASP A 145 33.21 -4.50 -19.34
N CYS A 146 32.44 -5.52 -18.95
CA CYS A 146 32.30 -5.99 -17.58
C CYS A 146 33.62 -6.48 -16.94
N ARG A 147 34.57 -7.00 -17.73
CA ARG A 147 35.78 -7.69 -17.24
C ARG A 147 37.00 -6.80 -17.32
N ASN A 148 37.13 -6.06 -18.42
CA ASN A 148 38.35 -5.31 -18.75
C ASN A 148 38.31 -3.87 -18.23
N THR A 149 37.12 -3.30 -18.04
CA THR A 149 36.98 -1.94 -17.53
C THR A 149 37.09 -1.95 -16.01
N LYS A 150 37.98 -1.14 -15.44
CA LYS A 150 38.04 -0.87 -14.00
C LYS A 150 37.49 0.51 -13.72
N SER A 151 36.50 0.60 -12.84
CA SER A 151 35.82 1.85 -12.52
C SER A 151 35.45 1.89 -11.04
N GLN A 152 35.24 3.11 -10.53
CA GLN A 152 34.57 3.29 -9.25
C GLN A 152 33.14 2.75 -9.35
N PHE A 153 32.45 2.61 -8.24
CA PHE A 153 31.15 1.96 -8.22
C PHE A 153 30.31 2.44 -7.06
N ILE A 154 29.01 2.22 -7.16
CA ILE A 154 28.04 2.61 -6.14
C ILE A 154 27.40 1.34 -5.62
N CYS A 155 27.54 1.11 -4.32
CA CYS A 155 26.84 0.06 -3.63
C CYS A 155 25.49 0.57 -3.14
N GLU A 156 24.49 -0.30 -3.16
CA GLU A 156 23.32 -0.19 -2.31
C GLU A 156 23.47 -1.11 -1.09
N TYR A 157 22.83 -0.78 0.02
CA TYR A 157 22.80 -1.59 1.23
C TYR A 157 21.67 -1.19 2.17
N VAL A 158 21.44 -1.99 3.20
CA VAL A 158 20.43 -1.74 4.25
C VAL A 158 21.12 -1.25 5.52
N ASN A 159 20.65 -0.12 6.09
CA ASN A 159 21.21 0.42 7.33
C ASN A 159 20.78 -0.43 8.54
N SER A 160 21.74 -1.11 9.17
CA SER A 160 21.54 -2.14 10.19
C SER A 160 21.22 -1.63 11.61
N THR A 161 20.89 -0.34 11.78
CA THR A 161 20.51 0.25 13.08
C THR A 161 19.00 0.32 13.35
N SER A 162 18.17 -0.10 12.38
CA SER A 162 16.74 -0.28 12.59
C SER A 162 16.42 -1.77 12.58
N THR A 163 15.83 -2.28 13.67
CA THR A 163 15.22 -3.61 13.68
C THR A 163 14.05 -3.61 12.70
N SER A 164 14.33 -3.97 11.45
CA SER A 164 13.31 -4.34 10.48
C SER A 164 12.63 -5.65 10.95
N PRO A 165 11.34 -5.84 10.66
CA PRO A 165 10.63 -7.06 11.02
C PRO A 165 11.38 -8.24 10.39
N THR A 166 11.45 -9.34 11.11
CA THR A 166 11.68 -10.67 10.53
C THR A 166 10.97 -10.76 9.18
N PRO A 167 11.58 -11.30 8.10
CA PRO A 167 10.85 -11.54 6.85
C PRO A 167 9.51 -12.17 7.22
N PRO A 168 8.37 -11.63 6.72
CA PRO A 168 7.07 -12.15 7.08
C PRO A 168 7.11 -13.66 6.86
N PRO A 169 6.56 -14.45 7.80
CA PRO A 169 6.58 -15.90 7.69
C PRO A 169 6.09 -16.29 6.28
N PRO A 170 6.69 -17.32 5.65
CA PRO A 170 6.31 -17.74 4.30
C PRO A 170 4.79 -17.83 4.19
N SER A 171 4.22 -17.01 3.30
CA SER A 171 2.79 -16.97 3.07
C SER A 171 2.43 -18.01 2.01
N ASP A 172 1.25 -18.59 2.14
CA ASP A 172 0.65 -19.40 1.08
C ASP A 172 0.00 -18.50 0.00
N HIS A 173 0.12 -17.18 0.10
CA HIS A 173 -0.57 -16.24 -0.77
C HIS A 173 0.23 -14.95 -1.03
N TYR A 174 0.36 -14.56 -2.31
CA TYR A 174 0.98 -13.30 -2.74
C TYR A 174 0.22 -12.67 -3.92
N CYS A 175 0.31 -11.35 -4.05
CA CYS A 175 -0.28 -10.58 -5.16
C CYS A 175 0.74 -9.63 -5.78
N ASP A 176 0.65 -9.46 -7.10
CA ASP A 176 1.26 -8.36 -7.81
C ASP A 176 0.37 -7.12 -7.66
N SER A 177 0.80 -6.17 -6.84
CA SER A 177 0.06 -4.95 -6.55
C SER A 177 -0.17 -4.07 -7.80
N ALA A 178 0.67 -4.18 -8.83
CA ALA A 178 0.55 -3.37 -10.04
C ALA A 178 -0.51 -3.94 -10.99
N THR A 179 -0.56 -5.27 -11.14
CA THR A 179 -1.50 -5.93 -12.04
C THR A 179 -2.79 -6.39 -11.34
N GLY A 180 -2.78 -6.48 -10.01
CA GLY A 180 -3.85 -7.10 -9.21
C GLY A 180 -3.91 -8.62 -9.36
N LYS A 181 -2.96 -9.23 -10.05
CA LYS A 181 -2.90 -10.69 -10.23
C LYS A 181 -2.31 -11.33 -8.98
N CYS A 182 -3.00 -12.33 -8.47
CA CYS A 182 -2.71 -12.98 -7.20
C CYS A 182 -2.50 -14.47 -7.39
N PHE A 183 -1.71 -15.06 -6.51
CA PHE A 183 -1.34 -16.46 -6.50
C PHE A 183 -1.56 -17.04 -5.11
N LYS A 184 -2.19 -18.21 -5.04
CA LYS A 184 -2.43 -18.94 -3.80
C LYS A 184 -1.91 -20.36 -3.94
N LEU A 185 -0.98 -20.72 -3.07
CA LEU A 185 -0.50 -22.08 -2.93
C LEU A 185 -1.53 -22.94 -2.20
N VAL A 186 -1.84 -24.09 -2.78
CA VAL A 186 -2.64 -25.14 -2.17
C VAL A 186 -1.72 -26.33 -1.91
N THR A 187 -1.56 -26.70 -0.65
CA THR A 187 -0.61 -27.74 -0.25
C THR A 187 -1.12 -29.16 -0.50
N ASP A 188 -2.42 -29.34 -0.72
CA ASP A 188 -3.02 -30.63 -1.02
C ASP A 188 -2.43 -31.24 -2.30
N ALA A 189 -2.12 -32.54 -2.25
CA ALA A 189 -1.56 -33.24 -3.40
C ALA A 189 -2.68 -33.69 -4.35
N MET A 190 -2.75 -33.08 -5.53
CA MET A 190 -3.76 -33.40 -6.55
C MET A 190 -3.11 -33.64 -7.91
N THR A 191 -3.82 -34.38 -8.77
CA THR A 191 -3.48 -34.46 -10.20
C THR A 191 -3.64 -33.08 -10.83
N TRP A 192 -2.97 -32.80 -11.95
CA TRP A 192 -3.08 -31.49 -12.59
C TRP A 192 -4.54 -31.14 -12.96
N ILE A 193 -5.31 -32.13 -13.42
CA ILE A 193 -6.73 -31.95 -13.79
C ILE A 193 -7.59 -31.67 -12.55
N ASP A 194 -7.35 -32.37 -11.45
CA ASP A 194 -8.10 -32.16 -10.21
C ASP A 194 -7.74 -30.83 -9.55
N ALA A 195 -6.47 -30.41 -9.66
CA ALA A 195 -6.00 -29.10 -9.20
C ALA A 195 -6.65 -27.95 -9.98
N GLU A 196 -6.74 -28.06 -11.31
CA GLU A 196 -7.47 -27.09 -12.14
C GLU A 196 -8.95 -27.03 -11.75
N ARG A 197 -9.60 -28.18 -11.55
CA ARG A 197 -10.98 -28.23 -11.09
C ARG A 197 -11.13 -27.62 -9.69
N TYR A 198 -10.18 -27.86 -8.81
CA TYR A 198 -10.17 -27.28 -7.46
C TYR A 198 -10.09 -25.76 -7.55
N CYS A 199 -9.13 -25.21 -8.30
CA CYS A 199 -8.99 -23.77 -8.46
C CYS A 199 -10.29 -23.17 -9.00
N ARG A 200 -10.91 -23.74 -10.04
CA ARG A 200 -12.19 -23.24 -10.60
C ARG A 200 -13.37 -23.26 -9.63
N ASN A 201 -13.32 -24.09 -8.59
CA ASN A 201 -14.37 -24.21 -7.59
C ASN A 201 -13.98 -23.59 -6.24
N LEU A 202 -12.84 -22.90 -6.15
CA LEU A 202 -12.51 -22.15 -4.95
C LEU A 202 -13.62 -21.12 -4.69
N PRO A 203 -14.10 -20.99 -3.45
CA PRO A 203 -15.04 -19.95 -3.10
C PRO A 203 -14.40 -18.62 -3.44
N VAL A 204 -14.96 -17.96 -4.45
CA VAL A 204 -14.61 -16.60 -4.81
C VAL A 204 -14.87 -15.75 -3.56
N SER A 205 -13.81 -15.20 -2.96
CA SER A 205 -14.01 -14.24 -1.87
C SER A 205 -14.64 -12.99 -2.50
N GLN A 206 -15.29 -12.14 -1.71
CA GLN A 206 -15.98 -10.95 -2.24
C GLN A 206 -15.07 -10.01 -3.09
N ASN A 207 -13.74 -10.26 -3.11
CA ASN A 207 -12.71 -9.52 -3.82
C ASN A 207 -12.01 -10.25 -4.99
N THR A 208 -12.53 -11.36 -5.52
CA THR A 208 -11.87 -12.12 -6.61
C THR A 208 -12.82 -12.46 -7.76
N THR A 209 -12.32 -12.82 -8.95
CA THR A 209 -13.18 -13.06 -10.15
C THR A 209 -13.00 -14.41 -10.84
N ILE A 210 -11.76 -14.82 -11.08
CA ILE A 210 -11.44 -16.06 -11.79
C ILE A 210 -10.40 -16.78 -10.96
N THR A 211 -10.59 -18.08 -10.75
CA THR A 211 -9.60 -18.93 -10.10
C THR A 211 -9.29 -20.12 -11.02
N THR A 212 -8.13 -20.13 -11.65
CA THR A 212 -7.61 -21.29 -12.41
C THR A 212 -6.26 -21.68 -11.84
N LEU A 213 -5.66 -22.76 -12.35
CA LEU A 213 -4.23 -22.93 -12.15
C LEU A 213 -3.48 -21.72 -12.70
N ALA A 214 -2.40 -21.35 -12.02
CA ALA A 214 -1.63 -20.16 -12.29
C ALA A 214 -1.02 -20.15 -13.70
N SER A 215 -1.32 -19.12 -14.48
CA SER A 215 -0.50 -18.75 -15.64
C SER A 215 0.65 -17.87 -15.18
N VAL A 216 1.81 -18.03 -15.81
CA VAL A 216 2.99 -17.20 -15.51
C VAL A 216 3.35 -16.46 -16.79
N ILE A 217 2.90 -15.20 -16.90
CA ILE A 217 2.96 -14.42 -18.15
C ILE A 217 4.01 -13.30 -18.11
N SER A 218 4.68 -13.13 -16.97
CA SER A 218 5.67 -12.08 -16.75
C SER A 218 6.78 -12.56 -15.79
N GLN A 219 7.84 -11.75 -15.68
CA GLN A 219 8.85 -11.95 -14.64
C GLN A 219 8.29 -11.70 -13.23
N SER A 220 7.32 -10.78 -13.06
CA SER A 220 6.69 -10.53 -11.76
C SER A 220 5.93 -11.76 -11.26
N ASP A 221 5.17 -12.41 -12.13
CA ASP A 221 4.50 -13.69 -11.84
C ASP A 221 5.53 -14.76 -11.41
N SER A 222 6.64 -14.88 -12.15
CA SER A 222 7.68 -15.86 -11.85
C SER A 222 8.38 -15.60 -10.51
N ASN A 223 8.53 -14.33 -10.12
CA ASN A 223 9.09 -13.96 -8.82
C ASN A 223 8.14 -14.37 -7.69
N ILE A 224 6.82 -14.19 -7.86
CA ILE A 224 5.81 -14.63 -6.90
C ILE A 224 5.82 -16.16 -6.74
N ILE A 225 5.87 -16.90 -7.85
CA ILE A 225 6.02 -18.37 -7.79
C ILE A 225 7.28 -18.73 -6.97
N SER A 226 8.39 -18.02 -7.17
CA SER A 226 9.63 -18.27 -6.42
C SER A 226 9.51 -17.96 -4.92
N GLN A 227 8.68 -16.99 -4.52
CA GLN A 227 8.35 -16.73 -3.12
C GLN A 227 7.51 -17.85 -2.52
N LEU A 228 6.47 -18.32 -3.23
CA LEU A 228 5.63 -19.44 -2.79
C LEU A 228 6.43 -20.74 -2.59
N LEU A 229 7.49 -20.96 -3.38
CA LEU A 229 8.36 -22.12 -3.25
C LEU A 229 9.16 -22.15 -1.93
N GLN A 230 9.21 -21.05 -1.18
CA GLN A 230 9.82 -21.00 0.15
C GLN A 230 8.89 -21.53 1.25
N TYR A 231 7.65 -21.89 0.92
CA TYR A 231 6.69 -22.39 1.90
C TYR A 231 7.15 -23.73 2.53
N PRO A 232 7.31 -23.81 3.86
CA PRO A 232 7.99 -24.94 4.51
C PRO A 232 7.34 -26.31 4.30
N ALA A 233 6.04 -26.37 4.03
CA ALA A 233 5.30 -27.62 3.84
C ALA A 233 5.56 -28.28 2.48
N LEU A 234 6.23 -27.59 1.55
CA LEU A 234 6.48 -28.11 0.21
C LEU A 234 7.58 -29.18 0.21
N THR A 235 7.26 -30.34 -0.37
CA THR A 235 8.17 -31.48 -0.47
C THR A 235 8.46 -31.90 -1.91
N LYS A 236 7.70 -31.38 -2.88
CA LYS A 236 7.80 -31.69 -4.32
C LYS A 236 7.62 -30.43 -5.15
N ASN A 237 7.87 -30.54 -6.45
CA ASN A 237 7.51 -29.52 -7.44
C ASN A 237 6.01 -29.22 -7.36
N ILE A 238 5.62 -28.04 -7.85
CA ILE A 238 4.24 -27.57 -7.78
C ILE A 238 3.64 -27.41 -9.17
N TRP A 239 2.35 -27.74 -9.33
CA TRP A 239 1.65 -27.53 -10.59
C TRP A 239 1.39 -26.04 -10.84
N ILE A 240 1.55 -25.65 -12.11
CA ILE A 240 1.06 -24.40 -12.69
C ILE A 240 0.19 -24.72 -13.92
N GLY A 241 -0.54 -23.75 -14.45
CA GLY A 241 -1.62 -23.95 -15.43
C GLY A 241 -1.18 -24.25 -16.85
N GLY A 242 0.12 -24.46 -17.09
CA GLY A 242 0.64 -24.72 -18.44
C GLY A 242 0.43 -26.17 -18.83
N TYR A 243 0.05 -26.42 -20.08
CA TYR A 243 -0.10 -27.77 -20.60
C TYR A 243 0.15 -27.83 -22.12
N SER A 244 0.44 -29.03 -22.61
CA SER A 244 0.45 -29.38 -24.03
C SER A 244 0.00 -30.84 -24.19
N PHE A 245 -0.85 -31.11 -25.18
CA PHE A 245 -1.36 -32.43 -25.49
C PHE A 245 -1.33 -32.70 -27.00
N ALA A 246 -1.04 -33.94 -27.37
CA ALA A 246 -1.03 -34.45 -28.74
C ALA A 246 -0.18 -33.60 -29.71
N GLY A 247 0.95 -33.06 -29.25
CA GLY A 247 1.84 -32.21 -30.05
C GLY A 247 1.30 -30.79 -30.29
N ALA A 248 0.26 -30.36 -29.58
CA ALA A 248 -0.25 -29.00 -29.65
C ALA A 248 0.74 -27.99 -29.02
N PRO A 249 0.75 -26.72 -29.47
CA PRO A 249 1.49 -25.66 -28.78
C PRO A 249 1.08 -25.54 -27.31
N PHE A 250 2.03 -25.13 -26.47
CA PHE A 250 1.75 -24.88 -25.06
C PHE A 250 0.69 -23.78 -24.88
N SER A 251 -0.22 -24.02 -23.93
CA SER A 251 -1.30 -23.11 -23.58
C SER A 251 -1.48 -23.04 -22.07
N TRP A 252 -2.02 -21.93 -21.59
CA TRP A 252 -2.47 -21.76 -20.21
C TRP A 252 -3.96 -22.10 -20.08
N THR A 253 -4.41 -22.54 -18.89
CA THR A 253 -5.82 -22.92 -18.63
C THR A 253 -6.80 -21.75 -18.64
N ASP A 254 -6.28 -20.53 -18.48
CA ASP A 254 -7.01 -19.26 -18.50
C ASP A 254 -7.08 -18.61 -19.89
N GLN A 255 -6.51 -19.25 -20.93
CA GLN A 255 -6.41 -18.76 -22.31
C GLN A 255 -5.48 -17.55 -22.50
N ASN A 256 -4.65 -17.21 -21.51
CA ASN A 256 -3.59 -16.22 -21.69
C ASN A 256 -2.54 -16.69 -22.71
N GLY A 257 -1.84 -15.74 -23.32
CA GLY A 257 -0.79 -16.02 -24.28
C GLY A 257 0.42 -16.74 -23.66
N PHE A 258 0.91 -17.79 -24.33
CA PHE A 258 2.11 -18.53 -23.91
C PHE A 258 3.40 -17.90 -24.49
N SER A 259 3.65 -16.61 -24.23
CA SER A 259 4.79 -15.87 -24.78
C SER A 259 5.98 -15.75 -23.82
N TYR A 260 5.71 -15.65 -22.51
CA TYR A 260 6.75 -15.70 -21.48
C TYR A 260 7.07 -17.15 -21.17
N THR A 261 8.37 -17.47 -21.04
CA THR A 261 8.81 -18.82 -20.70
C THR A 261 9.91 -18.79 -19.66
N ASN A 262 9.83 -19.66 -18.66
CA ASN A 262 10.85 -19.80 -17.62
C ASN A 262 11.36 -21.25 -17.51
N TRP A 263 11.57 -21.92 -18.64
CA TRP A 263 12.02 -23.31 -18.71
C TRP A 263 13.39 -23.53 -18.07
N ALA A 264 13.57 -24.69 -17.44
CA ALA A 264 14.90 -25.16 -17.01
C ALA A 264 15.78 -25.50 -18.24
N PRO A 265 17.11 -25.52 -18.10
CA PRO A 265 18.00 -25.92 -19.20
C PRO A 265 17.61 -27.28 -19.79
N GLY A 266 17.45 -27.35 -21.11
CA GLY A 266 17.04 -28.58 -21.81
C GLY A 266 15.54 -28.89 -21.75
N GLN A 267 14.71 -27.96 -21.27
CA GLN A 267 13.25 -28.05 -21.28
C GLN A 267 12.63 -27.01 -22.23
N PRO A 268 11.42 -27.25 -22.76
CA PRO A 268 10.72 -28.53 -22.73
C PRO A 268 11.40 -29.55 -23.67
N PRO A 269 11.39 -30.85 -23.36
CA PRO A 269 11.94 -31.87 -24.25
C PRO A 269 11.14 -31.96 -25.56
N SER A 270 11.85 -32.06 -26.68
CA SER A 270 11.24 -32.11 -28.02
C SER A 270 10.22 -33.23 -28.13
N ASN A 271 9.03 -32.95 -28.69
CA ASN A 271 7.92 -33.91 -28.90
C ASN A 271 7.38 -34.57 -27.62
N THR A 272 7.40 -33.87 -26.49
CA THR A 272 6.87 -34.41 -25.23
C THR A 272 5.68 -33.59 -24.76
N ASP A 273 4.52 -34.23 -24.70
CA ASP A 273 3.31 -33.68 -24.12
C ASP A 273 3.34 -33.81 -22.59
N GLY A 274 2.67 -32.90 -21.89
CA GLY A 274 2.62 -32.97 -20.44
C GLY A 274 2.08 -31.71 -19.78
N CYS A 275 2.08 -31.76 -18.45
CA CYS A 275 1.65 -30.67 -17.61
C CYS A 275 2.88 -29.96 -17.01
N VAL A 276 2.80 -28.64 -16.92
CA VAL A 276 3.93 -27.80 -16.50
C VAL A 276 3.97 -27.71 -14.97
N GLN A 277 5.17 -27.89 -14.42
CA GLN A 277 5.43 -27.74 -12.98
C GLN A 277 6.59 -26.78 -12.73
N ALA A 278 6.53 -26.03 -11.63
CA ALA A 278 7.63 -25.22 -11.13
C ALA A 278 8.52 -26.02 -10.18
N CYS A 279 9.83 -25.97 -10.40
CA CYS A 279 10.84 -26.70 -9.64
C CYS A 279 10.98 -26.17 -8.21
N LEU A 280 10.88 -27.05 -7.21
CA LEU A 280 11.05 -26.67 -5.81
C LEU A 280 12.51 -26.44 -5.42
N LYS A 281 13.43 -27.25 -5.95
CA LYS A 281 14.84 -27.27 -5.57
C LYS A 281 15.73 -27.43 -6.80
N ASN A 282 17.03 -27.19 -6.63
CA ASN A 282 18.03 -27.41 -7.65
C ASN A 282 18.38 -28.92 -7.74
N GLU A 283 18.16 -29.49 -8.91
CA GLU A 283 18.41 -30.88 -9.30
C GLU A 283 18.95 -30.92 -10.74
N SER A 284 19.39 -32.09 -11.22
CA SER A 284 20.11 -32.23 -12.49
C SER A 284 19.36 -31.66 -13.72
N ASN A 285 18.03 -31.69 -13.71
CA ASN A 285 17.16 -31.17 -14.78
C ASN A 285 16.12 -30.17 -14.27
N CYS A 286 16.28 -29.67 -13.03
CA CYS A 286 15.34 -28.76 -12.38
C CYS A 286 16.14 -27.67 -11.67
N ILE A 287 15.89 -26.41 -11.96
CA ILE A 287 16.46 -25.29 -11.20
C ILE A 287 15.30 -24.63 -10.47
N GLN A 288 15.44 -24.34 -9.17
CA GLN A 288 14.36 -23.76 -8.37
C GLN A 288 13.70 -22.57 -9.08
N GLY A 289 12.36 -22.56 -9.14
CA GLY A 289 11.56 -21.55 -9.83
C GLY A 289 11.45 -21.73 -11.35
N LYS A 290 12.31 -22.51 -12.00
CA LYS A 290 12.21 -22.85 -13.43
C LYS A 290 11.17 -23.94 -13.69
N TRP A 291 10.77 -24.08 -14.95
CA TRP A 291 9.71 -25.00 -15.37
C TRP A 291 10.27 -26.29 -15.95
N THR A 292 9.58 -27.39 -15.69
CA THR A 292 9.78 -28.71 -16.30
C THR A 292 8.44 -29.32 -16.69
N LEU A 293 8.45 -30.39 -17.50
CA LEU A 293 7.26 -31.20 -17.77
C LEU A 293 7.16 -32.39 -16.83
N SER A 294 5.94 -32.77 -16.50
CA SER A 294 5.63 -33.99 -15.75
C SER A 294 4.34 -34.64 -16.27
N GLN A 295 4.17 -35.93 -15.96
CA GLN A 295 2.94 -36.65 -16.26
C GLN A 295 1.79 -36.06 -15.44
N CYS A 296 0.71 -35.64 -16.11
CA CYS A 296 -0.41 -34.95 -15.47
C CYS A 296 -1.12 -35.76 -14.36
N SER A 297 -0.90 -37.08 -14.30
CA SER A 297 -1.39 -37.99 -13.27
C SER A 297 -0.62 -37.93 -11.95
N VAL A 298 0.54 -37.26 -11.92
CA VAL A 298 1.32 -37.10 -10.68
C VAL A 298 0.53 -36.22 -9.70
N GLN A 299 0.51 -36.64 -8.43
CA GLN A 299 -0.10 -35.86 -7.35
C GLN A 299 0.94 -34.99 -6.64
N GLN A 300 0.71 -33.68 -6.63
CA GLN A 300 1.54 -32.71 -5.93
C GLN A 300 0.75 -31.43 -5.63
N SER A 301 1.32 -30.56 -4.81
CA SER A 301 0.78 -29.24 -4.48
C SER A 301 0.72 -28.35 -5.73
N PHE A 302 -0.09 -27.30 -5.69
CA PHE A 302 -0.40 -26.51 -6.88
C PHE A 302 -0.69 -25.06 -6.55
N VAL A 303 -0.59 -24.18 -7.54
CA VAL A 303 -0.86 -22.75 -7.38
C VAL A 303 -2.10 -22.38 -8.18
N CYS A 304 -3.10 -21.83 -7.49
CA CYS A 304 -4.20 -21.16 -8.14
C CYS A 304 -3.85 -19.68 -8.36
N GLU A 305 -4.23 -19.12 -9.49
CA GLU A 305 -4.24 -17.67 -9.66
C GLU A 305 -5.64 -17.09 -9.42
N TYR A 306 -5.69 -15.79 -9.13
CA TYR A 306 -6.91 -15.02 -9.23
C TYR A 306 -6.64 -13.54 -9.43
N GLN A 307 -7.64 -12.82 -9.93
CA GLN A 307 -7.58 -11.37 -10.02
C GLN A 307 -8.18 -10.75 -8.75
N GLN A 308 -7.39 -10.00 -7.99
CA GLN A 308 -7.90 -9.14 -6.95
C GLN A 308 -8.62 -7.94 -7.59
N ILE A 309 -9.81 -7.64 -7.08
CA ILE A 309 -10.53 -6.43 -7.49
C ILE A 309 -9.72 -5.22 -7.02
N THR A 310 -8.98 -4.59 -7.93
CA THR A 310 -8.43 -3.26 -7.69
C THR A 310 -9.58 -2.27 -7.79
N ALA A 311 -10.00 -1.74 -6.66
CA ALA A 311 -11.05 -0.76 -6.57
C ALA A 311 -10.61 0.46 -5.76
N VAL A 312 -10.92 1.64 -6.28
CA VAL A 312 -10.60 2.91 -5.62
C VAL A 312 -11.49 3.10 -4.39
N ASP A 313 -12.75 2.70 -4.49
CA ASP A 313 -13.76 2.79 -3.44
C ASP A 313 -14.82 1.68 -3.58
N CYS A 314 -15.78 1.63 -2.66
CA CYS A 314 -16.86 0.65 -2.68
C CYS A 314 -17.80 0.81 -3.88
N LEU A 315 -17.90 2.00 -4.49
CA LEU A 315 -18.75 2.20 -5.66
C LEU A 315 -18.13 1.56 -6.90
N ASP A 316 -16.82 1.68 -7.09
CA ASP A 316 -16.10 1.02 -8.16
C ASP A 316 -16.31 -0.52 -8.10
N ILE A 317 -16.29 -1.10 -6.89
CA ILE A 317 -16.63 -2.52 -6.68
C ILE A 317 -18.07 -2.80 -7.12
N LYS A 318 -19.03 -1.98 -6.65
CA LYS A 318 -20.46 -2.17 -6.97
C LYS A 318 -20.75 -2.06 -8.47
N GLN A 319 -20.06 -1.17 -9.17
CA GLN A 319 -20.19 -0.97 -10.62
C GLN A 319 -19.57 -2.14 -11.40
N LYS A 320 -18.37 -2.59 -11.02
CA LYS A 320 -17.72 -3.76 -11.63
C LYS A 320 -18.47 -5.05 -11.34
N TYR A 321 -19.05 -5.17 -10.14
CA TYR A 321 -19.75 -6.37 -9.66
C TYR A 321 -21.10 -6.00 -9.03
N PRO A 322 -22.17 -5.85 -9.83
CA PRO A 322 -23.49 -5.47 -9.32
C PRO A 322 -24.04 -6.40 -8.22
N GLY A 323 -23.61 -7.67 -8.21
CA GLY A 323 -23.98 -8.68 -7.21
C GLY A 323 -23.15 -8.69 -5.92
N ALA A 324 -22.19 -7.77 -5.77
CA ALA A 324 -21.38 -7.64 -4.56
C ALA A 324 -22.27 -7.46 -3.31
N GLN A 325 -21.87 -8.09 -2.20
CA GLN A 325 -22.62 -8.12 -0.94
C GLN A 325 -21.99 -7.18 0.09
N ASN A 326 -22.69 -6.88 1.18
CA ASN A 326 -22.07 -6.12 2.28
C ASN A 326 -20.87 -6.91 2.83
N GLY A 327 -19.79 -6.21 3.17
CA GLY A 327 -18.58 -6.86 3.68
C GLY A 327 -17.37 -5.96 3.64
N THR A 328 -16.22 -6.55 3.97
CA THR A 328 -14.93 -5.86 4.00
C THR A 328 -14.20 -6.07 2.67
N TYR A 329 -13.81 -4.97 2.04
CA TYR A 329 -13.15 -4.95 0.74
C TYR A 329 -11.80 -4.24 0.85
N LEU A 330 -10.80 -4.70 0.08
CA LEU A 330 -9.55 -3.95 -0.06
C LEU A 330 -9.78 -2.81 -1.04
N LEU A 331 -9.55 -1.58 -0.59
CA LEU A 331 -9.57 -0.38 -1.40
C LEU A 331 -8.14 0.08 -1.69
N SER A 332 -7.90 0.50 -2.92
CA SER A 332 -6.62 1.04 -3.40
C SER A 332 -6.83 2.42 -4.05
N PRO A 333 -7.23 3.45 -3.26
CA PRO A 333 -7.33 4.80 -3.78
C PRO A 333 -5.94 5.43 -4.04
N PRO A 334 -5.85 6.40 -4.96
CA PRO A 334 -4.59 7.05 -5.28
C PRO A 334 -4.08 7.85 -4.06
N HIS A 335 -2.75 7.95 -3.94
CA HIS A 335 -2.05 8.77 -2.93
C HIS A 335 -2.13 8.29 -1.47
N ILE A 336 -2.58 7.06 -1.22
CA ILE A 336 -2.48 6.39 0.08
C ILE A 336 -2.24 4.89 -0.11
N GLN A 337 -1.63 4.23 0.88
CA GLN A 337 -1.47 2.78 0.84
C GLN A 337 -2.84 2.08 0.83
N PRO A 338 -2.98 0.94 0.12
CA PRO A 338 -4.22 0.17 0.14
C PRO A 338 -4.66 -0.17 1.55
N PHE A 339 -5.97 -0.13 1.79
CA PHE A 339 -6.55 -0.40 3.10
C PHE A 339 -7.88 -1.12 2.97
N TYR A 340 -8.22 -1.89 4.00
CA TYR A 340 -9.53 -2.53 4.08
C TYR A 340 -10.58 -1.53 4.59
N ALA A 341 -11.76 -1.55 3.98
CA ALA A 341 -12.92 -0.79 4.42
C ALA A 341 -14.19 -1.65 4.33
N PHE A 342 -15.17 -1.33 5.17
CA PHE A 342 -16.48 -1.96 5.08
C PHE A 342 -17.33 -1.26 4.03
N CYS A 343 -17.84 -2.04 3.08
CA CYS A 343 -18.72 -1.59 2.01
C CYS A 343 -20.17 -2.00 2.29
N ASP A 344 -21.07 -1.03 2.27
CA ASP A 344 -22.51 -1.28 2.16
C ASP A 344 -22.91 -1.26 0.68
N MET A 345 -23.21 -2.46 0.17
CA MET A 345 -23.60 -2.74 -1.21
C MET A 345 -25.11 -2.77 -1.41
N THR A 346 -25.89 -2.44 -0.39
CA THR A 346 -27.35 -2.62 -0.34
C THR A 346 -28.12 -1.31 -0.14
N THR A 347 -27.72 -0.49 0.84
CA THR A 347 -28.44 0.71 1.23
C THR A 347 -28.46 1.72 0.09
N ASP A 348 -29.64 2.20 -0.30
CA ASP A 348 -29.78 3.26 -1.30
C ASP A 348 -29.00 3.00 -2.61
N GLY A 349 -29.03 1.76 -3.11
CA GLY A 349 -28.32 1.34 -4.33
C GLY A 349 -26.90 0.80 -4.10
N GLY A 350 -26.36 0.93 -2.89
CA GLY A 350 -25.07 0.38 -2.49
C GLY A 350 -23.86 1.16 -3.00
N GLY A 351 -22.68 0.55 -2.85
CA GLY A 351 -21.40 1.17 -3.22
C GLY A 351 -20.89 2.18 -2.19
N TRP A 352 -21.36 2.08 -0.95
CA TRP A 352 -21.00 3.00 0.13
C TRP A 352 -19.77 2.53 0.88
N THR A 353 -18.76 3.38 0.99
CA THR A 353 -17.63 3.19 1.88
C THR A 353 -17.99 3.72 3.27
N VAL A 354 -18.11 2.83 4.26
CA VAL A 354 -18.46 3.20 5.63
C VAL A 354 -17.24 3.69 6.37
N PHE A 355 -17.29 4.93 6.87
CA PHE A 355 -16.16 5.54 7.60
C PHE A 355 -16.42 5.75 9.09
N GLN A 356 -17.68 5.71 9.51
CA GLN A 356 -18.06 5.62 10.90
C GLN A 356 -19.18 4.59 11.02
N ARG A 357 -19.06 3.73 12.04
CA ARG A 357 -20.11 2.77 12.39
C ARG A 357 -20.14 2.62 13.89
N ARG A 358 -21.32 2.78 14.48
CA ARG A 358 -21.55 2.53 15.91
C ARG A 358 -22.80 1.66 16.04
N LEU A 359 -22.59 0.43 16.51
CA LEU A 359 -23.64 -0.58 16.73
C LEU A 359 -24.03 -0.66 18.21
N ASN A 360 -23.10 -0.31 19.10
CA ASN A 360 -23.26 -0.30 20.54
C ASN A 360 -22.19 0.60 21.19
N GLY A 361 -22.07 0.57 22.52
CA GLY A 361 -21.09 1.36 23.29
C GLY A 361 -19.87 0.61 23.79
N GLU A 362 -19.55 -0.57 23.24
CA GLU A 362 -18.39 -1.37 23.66
C GLU A 362 -17.06 -0.71 23.26
N LEU A 363 -16.98 -0.19 22.03
CA LEU A 363 -15.85 0.62 21.59
C LEU A 363 -16.07 2.10 21.92
N SER A 364 -15.17 2.68 22.72
CA SER A 364 -15.19 4.11 23.01
C SER A 364 -14.63 4.91 21.84
N PHE A 365 -15.40 5.90 21.39
CA PHE A 365 -14.98 6.95 20.45
C PHE A 365 -14.60 8.24 21.20
N TYR A 366 -15.14 8.41 22.41
CA TYR A 366 -15.06 9.67 23.15
C TYR A 366 -13.64 10.04 23.54
N ASP A 367 -12.89 9.08 24.07
CA ASP A 367 -11.56 9.26 24.67
C ASP A 367 -10.41 8.97 23.68
N LYS A 368 -10.69 9.07 22.38
CA LYS A 368 -9.72 8.80 21.32
C LYS A 368 -8.90 10.04 20.98
N THR A 369 -7.58 9.83 20.88
CA THR A 369 -6.58 10.85 20.57
C THR A 369 -6.60 11.25 19.09
N TRP A 370 -5.91 12.36 18.76
CA TRP A 370 -5.71 12.82 17.40
C TRP A 370 -5.09 11.74 16.52
N SER A 371 -4.06 11.07 17.04
CA SER A 371 -3.37 9.98 16.34
C SER A 371 -4.31 8.80 16.09
N GLU A 372 -5.18 8.44 17.03
CA GLU A 372 -6.17 7.37 16.84
C GLU A 372 -7.22 7.76 15.80
N TYR A 373 -7.77 8.98 15.84
CA TYR A 373 -8.71 9.46 14.84
C TYR A 373 -8.08 9.62 13.44
N LYS A 374 -6.80 9.97 13.38
CA LYS A 374 -6.03 10.02 12.13
C LYS A 374 -5.90 8.62 11.50
N ASN A 375 -5.45 7.64 12.29
CA ASN A 375 -5.14 6.30 11.83
C ASN A 375 -6.37 5.37 11.73
N GLY A 376 -7.45 5.70 12.42
CA GLY A 376 -8.63 4.85 12.55
C GLY A 376 -8.54 3.87 13.71
N PHE A 377 -9.70 3.34 14.09
CA PHE A 377 -9.85 2.35 15.16
C PHE A 377 -11.13 1.55 14.97
N GLN A 378 -11.14 0.30 15.44
CA GLN A 378 -12.25 -0.62 15.26
C GLN A 378 -12.27 -1.66 16.39
N ASP A 379 -13.43 -2.29 16.58
CA ASP A 379 -13.62 -3.31 17.59
C ASP A 379 -13.10 -4.66 17.12
N ASN A 380 -12.32 -5.36 17.95
CA ASN A 380 -11.84 -6.73 17.69
C ASN A 380 -11.22 -6.98 16.29
N ASN A 381 -10.62 -5.95 15.67
CA ASN A 381 -10.13 -5.98 14.28
C ASN A 381 -11.21 -6.34 13.23
N ASP A 382 -12.48 -6.06 13.52
CA ASP A 382 -13.62 -6.31 12.64
C ASP A 382 -14.21 -4.99 12.11
N LEU A 383 -14.00 -4.73 10.82
CA LEU A 383 -14.55 -3.56 10.13
C LEU A 383 -16.07 -3.62 9.91
N SER A 384 -16.73 -4.76 10.17
CA SER A 384 -18.20 -4.81 10.18
C SER A 384 -18.81 -4.34 11.51
N SER A 385 -17.98 -4.19 12.54
CA SER A 385 -18.35 -3.75 13.90
C SER A 385 -18.25 -2.23 14.08
N ASN A 386 -18.16 -1.76 15.33
CA ASN A 386 -17.89 -0.36 15.65
C ASN A 386 -16.56 0.08 15.04
N LEU A 387 -16.54 1.16 14.27
CA LEU A 387 -15.32 1.65 13.60
C LEU A 387 -15.31 3.16 13.37
N TRP A 388 -14.11 3.72 13.35
CA TRP A 388 -13.74 4.95 12.67
C TRP A 388 -12.64 4.62 11.66
N LEU A 389 -12.85 4.92 10.38
CA LEU A 389 -11.94 4.50 9.31
C LEU A 389 -10.58 5.20 9.40
N GLY A 390 -10.54 6.42 9.94
CA GLY A 390 -9.32 7.23 10.03
C GLY A 390 -9.37 8.42 9.09
N ASN A 391 -9.00 9.60 9.60
CA ASN A 391 -9.10 10.86 8.87
C ASN A 391 -8.20 10.89 7.62
N ASP A 392 -7.02 10.25 7.64
CA ASP A 392 -6.17 10.15 6.45
C ASP A 392 -6.87 9.41 5.30
N ARG A 393 -7.59 8.32 5.63
CA ARG A 393 -8.33 7.51 4.66
C ARG A 393 -9.58 8.23 4.16
N ILE A 394 -10.31 8.91 5.05
CA ILE A 394 -11.47 9.73 4.67
C ILE A 394 -11.03 10.87 3.74
N HIS A 395 -9.91 11.54 4.05
CA HIS A 395 -9.34 12.55 3.18
C HIS A 395 -8.99 11.96 1.81
N ALA A 396 -8.25 10.85 1.76
CA ALA A 396 -7.86 10.22 0.50
C ALA A 396 -9.05 9.82 -0.39
N LEU A 397 -10.17 9.39 0.21
CA LEU A 397 -11.40 9.03 -0.50
C LEU A 397 -12.21 10.25 -0.98
N THR A 398 -11.98 11.43 -0.42
CA THR A 398 -12.81 12.63 -0.66
C THR A 398 -12.05 13.81 -1.28
N ALA A 399 -10.71 13.75 -1.33
CA ALA A 399 -9.85 14.89 -1.60
C ALA A 399 -10.23 15.66 -2.88
N LYS A 400 -10.84 16.84 -2.69
CA LYS A 400 -11.24 17.80 -3.74
C LYS A 400 -12.16 17.25 -4.83
N ASP A 401 -12.81 16.12 -4.58
CA ASP A 401 -13.85 15.58 -5.44
C ASP A 401 -15.20 16.13 -4.96
N LEU A 402 -15.69 17.17 -5.61
CA LEU A 402 -16.96 17.81 -5.25
C LEU A 402 -18.17 16.88 -5.44
N ASN A 403 -17.99 15.75 -6.12
CA ASN A 403 -19.04 14.78 -6.41
C ASN A 403 -19.09 13.65 -5.37
N VAL A 404 -18.45 13.75 -4.21
CA VAL A 404 -18.63 12.73 -3.16
C VAL A 404 -19.86 13.05 -2.32
N GLU A 405 -20.85 12.17 -2.31
CA GLU A 405 -21.98 12.26 -1.39
C GLU A 405 -21.67 11.53 -0.07
N MET A 406 -22.18 12.09 1.03
CA MET A 406 -22.15 11.47 2.34
C MET A 406 -23.56 11.16 2.82
N ARG A 407 -23.75 9.99 3.42
CA ARG A 407 -24.98 9.59 4.08
C ARG A 407 -24.70 9.28 5.56
N VAL A 408 -25.57 9.75 6.43
CA VAL A 408 -25.58 9.49 7.87
C VAL A 408 -26.88 8.78 8.19
N ASP A 409 -26.81 7.51 8.59
CA ASP A 409 -27.94 6.74 9.09
C ASP A 409 -27.95 6.75 10.63
N ILE A 410 -29.14 6.95 11.19
CA ILE A 410 -29.40 7.10 12.62
C ILE A 410 -30.51 6.12 12.99
N SER A 411 -30.27 5.23 13.94
CA SER A 411 -31.25 4.21 14.34
C SER A 411 -31.39 4.12 15.84
N PHE A 412 -32.65 3.96 16.26
CA PHE A 412 -33.12 3.86 17.64
C PHE A 412 -32.85 5.11 18.46
N ASP A 413 -33.77 5.46 19.35
CA ASP A 413 -33.61 6.61 20.24
C ASP A 413 -33.58 6.12 21.69
N ARG A 414 -32.44 6.34 22.36
CA ARG A 414 -32.18 5.86 23.73
C ARG A 414 -32.90 6.66 24.80
N ARG A 415 -33.65 7.72 24.45
CA ARG A 415 -34.35 8.54 25.46
C ARG A 415 -35.46 7.73 26.15
N PRO A 416 -35.59 7.81 27.48
CA PRO A 416 -36.60 7.04 28.24
C PRO A 416 -38.05 7.26 27.82
N ASN A 417 -38.36 8.34 27.09
CA ASN A 417 -39.68 8.67 26.56
C ASN A 417 -39.59 9.15 25.10
N ALA A 418 -38.73 8.53 24.30
CA ALA A 418 -38.66 8.84 22.87
C ALA A 418 -40.03 8.59 22.20
N ASP A 419 -40.47 9.52 21.35
CA ASP A 419 -41.71 9.35 20.57
C ASP A 419 -41.61 8.18 19.58
N GLN A 420 -40.40 7.90 19.11
CA GLN A 420 -40.06 6.85 18.15
C GLN A 420 -38.79 6.10 18.60
N PRO A 421 -38.85 5.27 19.66
CA PRO A 421 -37.67 4.62 20.22
C PRO A 421 -37.02 3.62 19.24
N THR A 422 -37.80 3.10 18.28
CA THR A 422 -37.31 2.23 17.19
C THR A 422 -37.23 2.94 15.85
N GLY A 423 -37.25 4.29 15.85
CA GLY A 423 -37.18 5.08 14.64
C GLY A 423 -35.87 4.87 13.89
N GLN A 424 -35.95 5.07 12.57
CA GLN A 424 -34.80 5.08 11.67
C GLN A 424 -34.87 6.35 10.84
N TRP A 425 -33.74 7.06 10.80
CA TRP A 425 -33.60 8.31 10.11
C TRP A 425 -32.31 8.32 9.30
N TYR A 426 -32.26 9.19 8.30
CA TYR A 426 -31.06 9.45 7.54
C TYR A 426 -30.94 10.91 7.14
N GLN A 427 -29.70 11.33 6.94
CA GLN A 427 -29.35 12.60 6.32
C GLN A 427 -28.31 12.34 5.24
N LYS A 428 -28.52 12.87 4.04
CA LYS A 428 -27.54 12.90 2.97
C LYS A 428 -27.01 14.31 2.76
N TYR A 429 -25.78 14.40 2.31
CA TYR A 429 -25.08 15.61 1.89
C TYR A 429 -24.56 15.35 0.48
N THR A 430 -24.92 16.21 -0.48
CA THR A 430 -24.59 16.00 -1.89
C THR A 430 -23.13 16.26 -2.24
N SER A 431 -22.40 16.95 -1.37
CA SER A 431 -20.96 17.13 -1.48
C SER A 431 -20.36 17.06 -0.09
N PHE A 432 -19.33 16.23 0.06
CA PHE A 432 -18.59 16.01 1.30
C PHE A 432 -17.11 15.81 0.99
N PHE A 433 -16.28 16.61 1.63
CA PHE A 433 -14.86 16.32 1.72
C PHE A 433 -14.26 16.90 2.99
N ILE A 434 -13.09 16.36 3.36
CA ILE A 434 -12.27 16.92 4.43
C ILE A 434 -10.91 17.33 3.85
N ASP A 435 -10.34 18.43 4.36
CA ASP A 435 -8.96 18.78 4.05
C ASP A 435 -7.96 17.78 4.69
N ASP A 436 -6.68 17.93 4.38
CA ASP A 436 -5.60 17.13 4.98
C ASP A 436 -5.27 17.57 6.43
N GLU A 437 -4.33 16.87 7.05
CA GLU A 437 -3.87 17.16 8.41
C GLU A 437 -3.29 18.57 8.57
N SER A 438 -2.66 19.13 7.53
CA SER A 438 -2.05 20.48 7.60
C SER A 438 -3.09 21.59 7.82
N LYS A 439 -4.36 21.29 7.49
CA LYS A 439 -5.52 22.13 7.74
C LYS A 439 -6.46 21.52 8.80
N ASN A 440 -5.94 20.63 9.63
CA ASN A 440 -6.66 20.00 10.73
C ASN A 440 -7.96 19.30 10.28
N TYR A 441 -7.94 18.64 9.11
CA TYR A 441 -9.07 17.90 8.55
C TYR A 441 -10.38 18.69 8.49
N MET A 442 -10.32 19.99 8.15
CA MET A 442 -11.52 20.83 8.05
C MET A 442 -12.58 20.20 7.15
N ILE A 443 -13.82 20.13 7.63
CA ILE A 443 -14.94 19.52 6.91
C ILE A 443 -15.65 20.51 5.99
N HIS A 444 -16.10 20.02 4.83
CA HIS A 444 -16.89 20.77 3.87
C HIS A 444 -18.13 19.97 3.51
N LEU A 445 -19.30 20.58 3.69
CA LEU A 445 -20.59 19.96 3.40
C LEU A 445 -21.44 20.91 2.55
N PHE A 446 -22.07 20.39 1.50
CA PHE A 446 -23.02 21.17 0.70
C PHE A 446 -24.33 20.42 0.50
N TYR A 447 -25.42 21.16 0.73
CA TYR A 447 -26.81 20.78 0.52
C TYR A 447 -27.18 19.44 1.14
N SER A 448 -28.09 19.48 2.11
CA SER A 448 -28.50 18.28 2.81
C SER A 448 -29.98 17.99 2.62
N ASN A 449 -30.31 16.70 2.49
CA ASN A 449 -31.69 16.22 2.45
C ASN A 449 -31.81 14.90 3.24
N GLY A 450 -32.99 14.66 3.79
CA GLY A 450 -33.19 13.49 4.65
C GLY A 450 -34.46 13.63 5.48
N ASN A 451 -34.67 12.67 6.35
CA ASN A 451 -35.76 12.68 7.33
C ASN A 451 -35.24 12.81 8.78
N ALA A 452 -33.92 12.93 8.99
CA ALA A 452 -33.29 13.19 10.28
C ALA A 452 -33.35 14.67 10.69
N GLY A 453 -34.43 15.38 10.38
CA GLY A 453 -34.62 16.80 10.66
C GLY A 453 -34.78 17.67 9.40
N ASN A 454 -34.69 18.99 9.57
CA ASN A 454 -34.77 19.98 8.49
C ASN A 454 -33.37 20.46 8.05
N SER A 455 -33.29 21.46 7.16
CA SER A 455 -32.03 22.02 6.67
C SER A 455 -31.13 22.64 7.77
N ASN A 456 -31.64 22.78 9.00
CA ASN A 456 -30.91 23.24 10.17
C ASN A 456 -30.66 22.10 11.18
N ALA A 457 -30.56 20.86 10.71
CA ALA A 457 -30.29 19.70 11.55
C ALA A 457 -28.85 19.18 11.39
N GLY A 458 -28.34 18.56 12.44
CA GLY A 458 -27.09 17.82 12.44
C GLY A 458 -25.87 18.64 12.03
N MET A 459 -25.11 18.11 11.07
CA MET A 459 -23.78 18.62 10.67
C MET A 459 -23.82 19.81 9.72
N ASN A 460 -24.99 20.34 9.35
CA ASN A 460 -25.09 21.51 8.47
C ASN A 460 -24.31 22.73 9.00
N PHE A 461 -24.18 22.86 10.32
CA PHE A 461 -23.44 23.95 10.97
C PHE A 461 -21.98 23.61 11.28
N ASP A 462 -21.54 22.39 10.96
CA ASP A 462 -20.18 21.92 11.23
C ASP A 462 -19.25 22.20 10.04
N SER A 463 -19.81 22.53 8.86
CA SER A 463 -19.04 22.88 7.66
C SER A 463 -18.14 24.10 7.89
N GLY A 464 -16.88 23.99 7.48
CA GLY A 464 -15.85 25.01 7.64
C GLY A 464 -15.12 24.99 8.98
N TYR A 465 -15.43 24.05 9.87
CA TYR A 465 -14.73 23.88 11.14
C TYR A 465 -13.70 22.76 11.08
N THR A 466 -12.61 22.93 11.83
CA THR A 466 -11.53 21.95 11.96
C THR A 466 -11.93 20.81 12.88
N PHE A 467 -11.34 19.63 12.66
CA PHE A 467 -11.53 18.50 13.55
C PHE A 467 -10.88 18.79 14.90
N SER A 468 -11.47 18.30 16.00
CA SER A 468 -10.95 18.43 17.36
C SER A 468 -11.05 17.10 18.08
N THR A 469 -10.08 16.80 18.96
CA THR A 469 -10.02 15.57 19.77
C THR A 469 -9.69 15.87 21.23
N ILE A 470 -9.71 14.85 22.09
CA ILE A 470 -9.46 15.01 23.53
C ILE A 470 -8.03 15.43 23.90
N ASP A 471 -7.09 15.40 22.96
CA ASP A 471 -5.71 15.83 23.08
C ASP A 471 -5.44 17.10 22.24
N ALA A 472 -6.16 17.32 21.14
CA ALA A 472 -6.03 18.49 20.27
C ALA A 472 -7.40 19.18 20.03
N ASP A 473 -7.88 19.92 21.03
CA ASP A 473 -9.12 20.69 20.93
C ASP A 473 -8.79 22.17 20.72
N THR A 474 -9.26 22.74 19.61
CA THR A 474 -9.03 24.15 19.25
C THR A 474 -10.26 25.03 19.48
N THR A 475 -11.33 24.49 20.06
CA THR A 475 -12.59 25.21 20.31
C THR A 475 -12.50 26.08 21.57
N ALA A 476 -13.22 27.20 21.61
CA ALA A 476 -13.24 28.06 22.80
C ALA A 476 -13.97 27.41 23.99
N ALA A 477 -14.90 26.50 23.70
CA ALA A 477 -15.71 25.80 24.70
C ALA A 477 -15.12 24.46 25.18
N ASN A 478 -13.94 24.05 24.68
CA ASN A 478 -13.34 22.73 24.94
C ASN A 478 -14.33 21.58 24.68
N CYS A 479 -14.97 21.60 23.52
CA CYS A 479 -16.04 20.69 23.15
C CYS A 479 -15.66 19.21 23.24
N SER A 480 -14.44 18.84 22.84
CA SER A 480 -13.98 17.45 22.85
C SER A 480 -13.70 16.93 24.27
N LYS A 481 -13.10 17.76 25.13
CA LYS A 481 -12.59 17.40 26.47
C LYS A 481 -13.54 17.75 27.63
N GLY A 482 -14.58 18.54 27.34
CA GLY A 482 -15.44 19.16 28.35
C GLY A 482 -16.43 18.18 29.00
N ALA A 483 -17.20 18.72 29.96
CA ALA A 483 -18.23 17.99 30.70
C ALA A 483 -19.29 17.31 29.80
N ALA A 484 -19.43 17.78 28.56
CA ALA A 484 -20.38 17.25 27.57
C ALA A 484 -19.97 15.90 26.96
N ASN A 485 -18.76 15.39 27.19
CA ASN A 485 -18.31 14.07 26.72
C ASN A 485 -18.47 13.82 25.20
N LEU A 486 -18.10 14.79 24.35
CA LEU A 486 -18.43 14.78 22.91
C LEU A 486 -17.40 14.07 22.01
N GLY A 487 -16.14 14.00 22.44
CA GLY A 487 -15.09 13.27 21.75
C GLY A 487 -14.61 13.96 20.46
N GLY A 488 -14.16 13.16 19.50
CA GLY A 488 -13.61 13.68 18.24
C GLY A 488 -14.68 14.13 17.26
N TRP A 489 -14.72 15.40 16.87
CA TRP A 489 -15.72 15.93 15.92
C TRP A 489 -15.30 17.26 15.28
N TRP A 490 -16.08 17.72 14.30
CA TRP A 490 -15.98 19.06 13.69
C TRP A 490 -16.91 20.04 14.40
N PHE A 491 -16.46 20.58 15.53
CA PHE A 491 -17.31 21.45 16.35
C PHE A 491 -17.31 22.90 15.87
N ASN A 492 -18.48 23.54 15.92
CA ASN A 492 -18.50 24.99 15.88
C ASN A 492 -17.80 25.56 17.13
N SER A 493 -17.01 26.62 16.97
CA SER A 493 -16.07 27.07 18.01
C SER A 493 -16.74 27.64 19.27
N GLN A 494 -18.04 27.95 19.23
CA GLN A 494 -18.76 28.67 20.27
C GLN A 494 -19.70 27.79 21.11
N ASN A 495 -20.42 26.85 20.49
CA ASN A 495 -21.51 26.10 21.14
C ASN A 495 -21.42 24.57 20.92
N CYS A 496 -20.29 24.06 20.40
CA CYS A 496 -20.09 22.63 20.14
C CYS A 496 -21.06 21.98 19.14
N GLY A 497 -21.73 22.79 18.31
CA GLY A 497 -22.59 22.32 17.22
C GLY A 497 -23.92 21.68 17.64
N TYR A 498 -24.57 21.00 16.68
CA TYR A 498 -25.87 20.33 16.85
C TYR A 498 -25.80 18.82 16.58
N ALA A 499 -24.61 18.28 16.36
CA ALA A 499 -24.35 16.86 16.26
C ALA A 499 -23.01 16.53 16.93
N ALA A 500 -22.97 15.37 17.57
CA ALA A 500 -21.73 14.76 18.06
C ALA A 500 -21.90 13.24 18.05
N LEU A 501 -21.74 12.61 16.88
CA LEU A 501 -21.98 11.15 16.76
C LEU A 501 -20.81 10.28 17.24
N ASN A 502 -19.75 10.91 17.76
CA ASN A 502 -18.62 10.24 18.38
C ASN A 502 -18.61 10.36 19.92
N GLY A 503 -19.61 11.03 20.49
CA GLY A 503 -19.69 11.21 21.94
C GLY A 503 -19.94 9.93 22.71
N LYS A 504 -19.77 10.01 24.04
CA LYS A 504 -19.89 8.85 24.93
C LYS A 504 -21.32 8.30 24.96
N TYR A 505 -21.45 6.97 25.06
CA TYR A 505 -22.74 6.33 25.33
C TYR A 505 -23.12 6.54 26.80
N ILE A 506 -23.76 7.66 27.09
CA ILE A 506 -24.31 7.99 28.39
C ILE A 506 -25.84 8.02 28.34
N PRO A 507 -26.54 7.74 29.46
CA PRO A 507 -27.99 7.94 29.54
C PRO A 507 -28.36 9.37 29.12
N PRO A 508 -29.33 9.54 28.22
CA PRO A 508 -29.71 10.88 27.76
C PRO A 508 -30.32 11.71 28.90
N HIS A 509 -29.80 12.91 29.13
CA HIS A 509 -30.43 13.90 30.00
C HIS A 509 -31.24 14.89 29.17
N TYR A 510 -32.51 15.07 29.55
CA TYR A 510 -33.43 15.89 28.77
C TYR A 510 -32.97 17.36 28.73
N GLY A 511 -32.80 17.90 27.51
CA GLY A 511 -32.39 19.30 27.30
C GLY A 511 -30.89 19.56 27.42
N VAL A 512 -30.05 18.53 27.53
CA VAL A 512 -28.59 18.66 27.61
C VAL A 512 -27.93 18.06 26.37
N LEU A 513 -27.04 18.83 25.73
CA LEU A 513 -26.25 18.38 24.58
C LEU A 513 -24.97 17.70 25.08
N GLU A 514 -25.06 16.40 25.33
CA GLU A 514 -23.93 15.61 25.82
C GLU A 514 -23.92 14.20 25.23
N GLY A 515 -22.74 13.60 25.23
CA GLY A 515 -22.48 12.31 24.64
C GLY A 515 -22.88 12.29 23.17
N LEU A 516 -23.51 11.19 22.76
CA LEU A 516 -23.96 10.98 21.40
C LEU A 516 -25.37 11.57 21.17
N TYR A 517 -25.47 12.56 20.28
CA TYR A 517 -26.73 13.20 19.90
C TYR A 517 -26.75 13.76 18.46
N TRP A 518 -27.97 14.01 17.96
CA TRP A 518 -28.26 14.69 16.71
C TRP A 518 -29.52 15.59 16.86
N CYS A 519 -29.38 16.90 16.63
CA CYS A 519 -30.42 17.90 16.92
C CYS A 519 -30.76 18.79 15.72
N SER A 520 -31.85 19.55 15.83
CA SER A 520 -32.25 20.60 14.88
C SER A 520 -32.49 21.95 15.59
N TYR A 521 -32.15 23.06 14.92
CA TYR A 521 -32.18 24.42 15.48
C TYR A 521 -33.59 25.01 15.70
N TYR A 522 -34.62 24.58 14.95
CA TYR A 522 -35.97 25.18 15.03
C TYR A 522 -37.09 24.15 14.99
N PHE A 523 -37.66 23.80 16.16
CA PHE A 523 -39.07 23.39 16.27
C PHE A 523 -39.67 23.91 17.58
N SER A 524 -40.73 24.70 17.43
CA SER A 524 -41.48 25.32 18.51
C SER A 524 -42.42 24.31 19.18
N SER A 525 -42.33 24.26 20.52
CA SER A 525 -43.29 23.73 21.50
C SER A 525 -43.65 22.24 21.44
N ALA A 526 -43.36 21.59 22.57
CA ALA A 526 -43.72 20.24 23.01
C ALA A 526 -42.83 19.09 22.51
N SER A 527 -42.03 18.58 23.47
CA SER A 527 -41.25 17.33 23.48
C SER A 527 -40.16 17.13 22.40
N SER A 528 -38.91 17.07 22.87
CA SER A 528 -37.91 16.10 22.38
C SER A 528 -37.08 16.47 21.09
N THR A 529 -36.42 17.65 21.05
CA THR A 529 -35.69 18.21 19.87
C THR A 529 -34.35 17.57 19.45
N CYS A 530 -33.88 16.51 20.12
CA CYS A 530 -32.61 15.85 19.83
C CYS A 530 -32.76 14.33 19.88
N LEU A 531 -32.28 13.65 18.85
CA LEU A 531 -32.14 12.20 18.85
C LEU A 531 -30.90 11.83 19.67
N ASN A 532 -31.02 10.79 20.51
CA ASN A 532 -29.87 10.17 21.16
C ASN A 532 -29.72 8.75 20.60
N PRO A 533 -29.01 8.59 19.46
CA PRO A 533 -29.02 7.33 18.73
C PRO A 533 -28.57 6.14 19.59
N ALA A 534 -29.08 4.94 19.33
CA ALA A 534 -28.40 3.73 19.79
C ALA A 534 -27.39 3.23 18.75
N GLN A 535 -27.64 3.52 17.48
CA GLN A 535 -26.78 3.15 16.36
C GLN A 535 -26.64 4.29 15.36
N THR A 536 -25.45 4.40 14.78
CA THR A 536 -25.18 5.35 13.69
C THR A 536 -24.25 4.73 12.66
N SER A 537 -24.39 5.14 11.41
CA SER A 537 -23.39 4.85 10.38
C SER A 537 -23.22 6.07 9.49
N MET A 538 -21.97 6.49 9.29
CA MET A 538 -21.62 7.52 8.31
C MET A 538 -20.84 6.86 7.18
N MET A 539 -21.26 7.14 5.96
CA MET A 539 -20.75 6.48 4.77
C MET A 539 -20.66 7.47 3.62
N LEU A 540 -19.73 7.23 2.69
CA LEU A 540 -19.48 8.09 1.54
C LEU A 540 -19.43 7.26 0.25
N ARG A 541 -19.80 7.88 -0.88
CA ARG A 541 -19.55 7.34 -2.23
C ARG A 541 -19.53 8.47 -3.24
N LYS A 542 -18.93 8.24 -4.39
CA LYS A 542 -18.99 9.20 -5.51
C LYS A 542 -20.38 9.21 -6.15
N LEU A 543 -20.81 10.38 -6.61
CA LEU A 543 -21.95 10.55 -7.50
C LEU A 543 -21.48 10.18 -8.91
N GLY A 544 -22.19 9.24 -9.52
CA GLY A 544 -21.92 8.74 -10.87
C GLY A 544 -22.29 9.72 -11.98
#